data_AF-A0A1Q7PC61-F1
#
_entry.id   AF-A0A1Q7PC61-F1
#
_cell.length_a   1.000
_cell.length_b   1.000
_cell.length_c   1.000
_cell.angle_alpha   90.00
_cell.angle_beta   90.00
_cell.angle_gamma   90.00
#
_symmetry.space_group_name_H-M   'P 1'
#
loop_
_entity.id
_entity.type
_entity.pdbx_description
1 polymer ?
#
loop_
_entity_poly.entity_id
_entity_poly.type
_entity_poly.pdbx_seq_one_letter_code
_entity_poly.pdbx_strand_id
1 'polypeptide(L)' 'MSPKDMLNLKEASNYLAIEEGKLASLADERRIPSVQLNGAWVFSKKSIDKWRSQQTSRP' A
#
# COMPACT_ATOMS: atom_id res chain seq x y z
N MET A 1 -5.69 1.87 -16.34
CA MET A 1 -5.85 1.62 -14.88
C MET A 1 -7.33 1.68 -14.60
N SER A 2 -7.93 0.58 -14.16
CA SER A 2 -9.33 0.62 -13.75
C SER A 2 -9.40 1.25 -12.36
N PRO A 3 -10.35 2.16 -12.06
CA PRO A 3 -10.49 2.76 -10.73
C PRO A 3 -10.71 1.73 -9.60
N LYS A 4 -11.00 0.47 -9.94
CA LYS A 4 -11.12 -0.68 -9.03
C LYS A 4 -9.79 -1.19 -8.44
N ASP A 5 -8.64 -0.70 -8.90
CA ASP A 5 -7.32 -1.15 -8.43
C ASP A 5 -6.67 -0.22 -7.39
N MET A 6 -7.42 0.75 -6.86
CA MET A 6 -6.98 1.63 -5.79
C MET A 6 -7.59 1.17 -4.47
N LEU A 7 -6.75 1.05 -3.44
CA LEU A 7 -7.12 0.64 -2.10
C LEU A 7 -6.92 1.85 -1.18
N ASN A 8 -7.89 2.14 -0.32
CA ASN A 8 -7.65 3.07 0.80
C ASN A 8 -6.82 2.39 1.91
N LEU A 9 -6.45 3.13 2.95
CA LEU A 9 -5.66 2.61 4.08
C LEU A 9 -6.22 1.31 4.68
N LYS A 10 -7.53 1.25 4.92
CA LYS A 10 -8.21 0.10 5.51
C LYS A 10 -8.23 -1.11 4.56
N GLU A 11 -8.52 -0.87 3.29
CA GLU A 11 -8.52 -1.93 2.26
C GLU A 11 -7.10 -2.48 2.04
N ALA A 12 -6.09 -1.62 1.99
CA ALA A 12 -4.71 -2.01 1.86
C ALA A 12 -4.19 -2.76 3.10
N SER A 13 -4.63 -2.34 4.29
CA SER A 13 -4.37 -3.03 5.56
C SER A 13 -4.89 -4.48 5.51
N ASN A 14 -6.16 -4.66 5.14
CA ASN A 14 -6.74 -5.99 4.97
C ASN A 14 -6.06 -6.81 3.86
N TYR A 15 -5.71 -6.17 2.74
CA TYR A 15 -5.07 -6.84 1.61
C TYR A 15 -3.66 -7.36 1.94
N LEU A 16 -2.90 -6.58 2.71
CA LEU A 16 -1.54 -6.91 3.12
C LEU A 16 -1.47 -7.70 4.43
N ALA A 17 -2.59 -7.80 5.15
CA ALA A 17 -2.65 -8.28 6.53
C ALA A 17 -1.67 -7.51 7.45
N ILE A 18 -1.65 -6.19 7.33
CA ILE A 18 -0.83 -5.26 8.13
C ILE A 18 -1.76 -4.29 8.84
N GLU A 19 -1.55 -4.07 10.13
CA GLU A 19 -2.31 -3.08 10.91
C GLU A 19 -2.28 -1.68 10.27
N GLU A 20 -3.40 -0.95 10.29
CA GLU A 20 -3.54 0.37 9.68
C GLU A 20 -2.49 1.39 10.18
N GLY A 21 -2.17 1.39 11.49
CA GLY A 21 -1.16 2.30 12.05
C GLY A 21 0.25 2.02 11.52
N LYS A 22 0.62 0.74 11.42
CA LYS A 22 1.88 0.32 10.81
C LYS A 22 1.91 0.63 9.31
N LEU A 23 0.80 0.42 8.61
CA LEU A 23 0.70 0.72 7.19
C LEU A 23 0.79 2.22 6.90
N ALA A 24 0.16 3.05 7.73
CA ALA A 24 0.26 4.50 7.65
C ALA A 24 1.71 4.98 7.87
N SER A 25 2.40 4.40 8.86
CA SER A 25 3.82 4.69 9.12
C SER A 25 4.70 4.30 7.92
N LEU A 26 4.46 3.13 7.32
CA LEU A 26 5.18 2.71 6.11
C LEU A 26 4.92 3.64 4.90
N ALA A 27 3.72 4.18 4.78
CA ALA A 27 3.37 5.15 3.74
C ALA A 27 4.09 6.49 3.97
N ASP A 28 4.09 6.97 5.21
CA ASP A 28 4.80 8.18 5.64
C ASP A 28 6.32 8.06 5.43
N GLU A 29 6.90 6.93 5.83
CA GLU A 29 8.32 6.58 5.58
C GLU A 29 8.63 6.30 4.10
N ARG A 30 7.64 6.35 3.20
CA ARG A 30 7.76 6.00 1.77
C ARG A 30 8.35 4.61 1.51
N ARG A 31 8.16 3.69 2.45
CA ARG A 31 8.62 2.30 2.37
C ARG A 31 7.67 1.40 1.60
N ILE A 32 6.46 1.86 1.34
CA ILE A 32 5.44 1.18 0.52
C ILE A 32 4.91 2.15 -0.55
N PRO A 33 4.67 1.71 -1.79
CA PRO A 33 4.09 2.56 -2.82
C PRO A 33 2.68 3.03 -2.43
N SER A 34 2.57 4.34 -2.21
CA SER A 34 1.35 5.02 -1.76
C SER A 34 1.31 6.44 -2.34
N VAL A 35 0.11 7.01 -2.42
CA VAL A 35 -0.16 8.38 -2.85
C VAL A 35 -1.09 9.02 -1.84
N GLN A 36 -0.82 10.27 -1.47
CA GLN A 36 -1.73 11.03 -0.63
C GLN A 36 -2.71 11.82 -1.51
N LEU A 37 -4.00 11.54 -1.36
CA LEU A 37 -5.07 12.23 -2.08
C LEU A 37 -6.05 12.80 -1.06
N ASN A 38 -6.21 14.13 -1.07
CA ASN A 38 -7.10 14.86 -0.15
C ASN A 38 -6.87 14.50 1.34
N GLY A 39 -5.61 14.31 1.74
CA GLY A 39 -5.24 13.95 3.12
C GLY A 39 -5.39 12.47 3.48
N ALA A 40 -5.93 11.64 2.58
CA ALA A 40 -6.02 10.20 2.76
C ALA A 40 -4.94 9.44 1.98
N TRP A 41 -4.48 8.32 2.54
CA TRP A 41 -3.57 7.42 1.84
C TRP A 41 -4.33 6.50 0.86
N VAL A 42 -3.85 6.47 -0.37
CA VAL A 42 -4.35 5.61 -1.44
C VAL A 42 -3.20 4.77 -1.97
N PHE A 43 -3.47 3.49 -2.21
CA PHE A 43 -2.48 2.51 -2.62
C PHE A 43 -2.93 1.84 -3.91
N SER A 44 -2.07 1.83 -4.93
CA SER A 44 -2.36 1.06 -6.14
C SER A 44 -2.04 -0.41 -5.89
N LYS A 45 -3.04 -1.29 -6.07
CA LYS A 45 -2.90 -2.74 -5.91
C LYS A 45 -1.73 -3.29 -6.74
N LYS A 46 -1.63 -2.88 -8.01
CA LYS A 46 -0.53 -3.29 -8.91
C LYS A 46 0.85 -2.91 -8.37
N SER A 47 0.98 -1.72 -7.79
CA SER A 47 2.25 -1.26 -7.21
C SER A 47 2.57 -2.00 -5.91
N ILE A 48 1.57 -2.22 -5.05
CA ILE A 48 1.72 -3.04 -3.84
C ILE A 48 2.15 -4.46 -4.20
N ASP A 49 1.51 -5.10 -5.18
CA ASP A 49 1.86 -6.47 -5.59
C ASP A 49 3.32 -6.55 -6.05
N LYS A 50 3.75 -5.62 -6.91
CA LYS A 50 5.15 -5.55 -7.36
C LYS A 50 6.10 -5.30 -6.19
N TRP A 51 5.74 -4.44 -5.24
CA TRP A 51 6.54 -4.18 -4.05
C TRP A 51 6.66 -5.43 -3.17
N ARG A 52 5.56 -6.15 -2.96
CA ARG A 52 5.52 -7.39 -2.17
C ARG A 52 6.39 -8.48 -2.79
N SER A 53 6.33 -8.63 -4.12
CA SER A 53 7.20 -9.56 -4.86
C SER A 53 8.68 -9.21 -4.72
N GLN A 54 9.04 -7.92 -4.63
CA GLN A 54 10.43 -7.51 -4.42
C GLN A 54 10.90 -7.78 -2.98
N GLN A 55 10.02 -7.66 -1.98
CA GLN A 55 10.38 -7.95 -0.58
C GLN A 55 10.58 -9.44 -0.33
N THR A 56 9.75 -10.31 -0.92
CA THR A 56 9.91 -11.76 -0.75
C THR A 56 11.11 -12.34 -1.51
N SER A 57 11.69 -11.57 -2.43
CA SER A 57 12.81 -12.00 -3.30
C SER A 57 14.18 -11.53 -2.80
N ARG A 58 14.30 -11.08 -1.54
CA ARG A 58 15.61 -10.90 -0.89
C ARG A 58 16.06 -12.23 -0.29
N PRO A 59 17.04 -12.94 -0.87
CA PRO A 59 17.68 -14.09 -0.24
C PRO A 59 18.49 -13.68 0.99
#